data_AF-A0A0F9CEU7-F1
#
_entry.id   AF-A0A0F9CEU7-F1
#
_cell.length_a   1.000
_cell.length_b   1.000
_cell.length_c   1.000
_cell.angle_alpha   90.00
_cell.angle_beta   90.00
_cell.angle_gamma   90.00
#
_symmetry.space_group_name_H-M   'P 1'
#
loop_
_entity.id
_entity.type
_entity.pdbx_description
1 polymer ?
#
loop_
_entity_poly.entity_id
_entity_poly.type
_entity_poly.pdbx_seq_one_letter_code
_entity_poly.pdbx_strand_id
1 'polypeptide(L)'
;MAKNRPTSSGFAPAAPALWLALIAMASVVGFTFAADDTPGIAFSKDLSAAATAARGNKAVTVVLFTMPGCSWCRKMAVTTLADRNVQALAGRFVWVKVNVLDHPDVAARYGVSGVPHIVLLNLQGQVLASRSGYIPPAQMVDILRKYRDKADTPAGGAAAIGQIVEQLKTRVAATQPGQASPALTAAVAHLARPDRQGRYRLRGAVRRCGPAVWPGLCALMADKHLAVRAAAAEALAHATGASLAFDPFADPATRTRQIAAWKKWIRANKGRPTSRPTTAPRPNPLLVRLVGR
;
A
#
# COMPACT_ATOMS: atom_id res chain seq x y z
N MET A 1 -66.70 -27.41 -78.59
CA MET A 1 -66.37 -27.80 -79.96
C MET A 1 -65.47 -26.72 -80.56
N ALA A 2 -64.30 -27.11 -81.08
CA ALA A 2 -63.44 -26.40 -82.05
C ALA A 2 -62.96 -24.97 -81.71
N LYS A 3 -61.72 -24.52 -81.95
CA LYS A 3 -60.44 -25.07 -82.40
C LYS A 3 -59.48 -23.86 -82.41
N ASN A 4 -58.17 -24.12 -82.46
CA ASN A 4 -57.09 -23.28 -83.02
C ASN A 4 -56.21 -22.46 -82.08
N ARG A 5 -54.94 -22.93 -81.98
CA ARG A 5 -53.73 -22.10 -81.89
C ARG A 5 -53.24 -21.74 -83.31
N PRO A 6 -52.45 -20.66 -83.44
CA PRO A 6 -51.03 -20.78 -83.88
C PRO A 6 -50.08 -19.93 -82.99
N THR A 7 -48.87 -20.41 -82.60
CA THR A 7 -47.51 -20.14 -83.18
C THR A 7 -47.25 -18.65 -83.49
N SER A 8 -46.18 -17.96 -83.05
CA SER A 8 -44.75 -18.33 -83.06
C SER A 8 -43.85 -17.32 -82.29
N SER A 9 -42.73 -17.84 -81.78
CA SER A 9 -41.39 -17.26 -81.52
C SER A 9 -41.09 -15.74 -81.64
N GLY A 10 -40.38 -15.21 -80.64
CA GLY A 10 -39.58 -13.99 -80.70
C GLY A 10 -38.58 -13.92 -79.54
N PHE A 11 -37.33 -13.56 -79.86
CA PHE A 11 -36.09 -13.64 -79.07
C PHE A 11 -35.99 -12.70 -77.84
N ALA A 12 -35.08 -13.07 -76.92
CA ALA A 12 -34.71 -12.50 -75.60
C ALA A 12 -33.95 -11.13 -75.65
N PRO A 13 -33.22 -10.64 -74.60
CA PRO A 13 -33.17 -10.93 -73.14
C PRO A 13 -33.09 -9.65 -72.23
N ALA A 14 -33.19 -9.79 -70.90
CA ALA A 14 -32.35 -9.14 -69.87
C ALA A 14 -32.94 -9.30 -68.43
N ALA A 15 -32.04 -9.55 -67.47
CA ALA A 15 -32.20 -9.94 -66.06
C ALA A 15 -32.76 -8.80 -65.15
N PRO A 16 -32.78 -8.86 -63.78
CA PRO A 16 -32.33 -9.91 -62.82
C PRO A 16 -33.26 -10.10 -61.58
N ALA A 17 -32.95 -11.08 -60.72
CA ALA A 17 -33.07 -11.04 -59.23
C ALA A 17 -33.13 -12.48 -58.66
N LEU A 18 -32.01 -13.08 -58.24
CA LEU A 18 -31.56 -13.13 -56.83
C LEU A 18 -32.66 -13.60 -55.85
N TRP A 19 -32.68 -14.91 -55.54
CA TRP A 19 -33.37 -15.49 -54.38
C TRP A 19 -32.59 -16.72 -53.85
N LEU A 20 -31.54 -16.48 -53.06
CA LEU A 20 -30.87 -17.44 -52.17
C LEU A 20 -30.05 -16.56 -51.19
N ALA A 21 -30.05 -16.69 -49.87
CA ALA A 21 -30.62 -17.64 -48.94
C ALA A 21 -30.71 -16.94 -47.56
N LEU A 22 -31.73 -17.27 -46.76
CA LEU A 22 -31.87 -16.86 -45.37
C LEU A 22 -30.83 -17.60 -44.50
N ILE A 23 -29.82 -16.89 -43.99
CA ILE A 23 -29.02 -17.34 -42.84
C ILE A 23 -29.46 -16.50 -41.65
N ALA A 24 -30.25 -17.12 -40.76
CA ALA A 24 -30.54 -16.58 -39.44
C ALA A 24 -29.27 -16.71 -38.58
N MET A 25 -28.50 -15.62 -38.46
CA MET A 25 -27.38 -15.56 -37.54
C MET A 25 -27.84 -14.84 -36.26
N ALA A 26 -28.10 -15.61 -35.23
CA ALA A 26 -28.37 -15.12 -33.88
C ALA A 26 -27.08 -14.52 -33.31
N SER A 27 -26.93 -13.20 -33.40
CA SER A 27 -25.86 -12.47 -32.72
C SER A 27 -26.23 -12.26 -31.25
N VAL A 28 -25.83 -13.21 -30.39
CA VAL A 28 -25.63 -12.93 -28.97
C VAL A 28 -24.45 -11.98 -28.88
N VAL A 29 -24.73 -10.68 -28.81
CA VAL A 29 -23.72 -9.68 -28.42
C VAL A 29 -23.48 -9.88 -26.92
N GLY A 30 -22.55 -10.77 -26.60
CA GLY A 30 -21.94 -10.82 -25.28
C GLY A 30 -21.16 -9.54 -25.06
N PHE A 31 -21.72 -8.61 -24.30
CA PHE A 31 -21.01 -7.40 -23.87
C PHE A 31 -20.02 -7.80 -22.76
N THR A 32 -18.87 -8.33 -23.15
CA THR A 32 -17.75 -8.54 -22.23
C THR A 32 -17.12 -7.19 -21.91
N PHE A 33 -17.49 -6.58 -20.79
CA PHE A 33 -16.70 -5.50 -20.20
C PHE A 33 -15.49 -6.10 -19.50
N ALA A 34 -14.35 -6.15 -20.20
CA ALA A 34 -13.06 -6.44 -19.60
C ALA A 34 -11.97 -5.55 -20.23
N ALA A 35 -11.08 -5.07 -19.36
CA ALA A 35 -9.94 -4.18 -19.60
C ALA A 35 -10.27 -2.71 -19.88
N ASP A 36 -10.25 -1.93 -18.79
CA ASP A 36 -10.20 -0.47 -18.76
C ASP A 36 -8.78 -0.02 -19.21
N ASP A 37 -8.46 -0.28 -20.48
CA ASP A 37 -7.19 0.09 -21.11
C ASP A 37 -7.22 1.56 -21.50
N THR A 38 -6.64 2.41 -20.64
CA THR A 38 -6.34 3.79 -21.02
C THR A 38 -5.28 3.75 -22.12
N PRO A 39 -5.54 4.24 -23.35
CA PRO A 39 -4.61 4.13 -24.46
C PRO A 39 -3.23 4.67 -24.07
N GLY A 40 -2.17 3.85 -24.13
CA GLY A 40 -0.78 4.26 -23.98
C GLY A 40 -0.11 4.06 -22.60
N ILE A 41 -0.86 3.79 -21.51
CA ILE A 41 -0.25 3.36 -20.23
C ILE A 41 -0.43 1.86 -20.04
N ALA A 42 0.67 1.11 -20.08
CA ALA A 42 0.67 -0.32 -19.80
C ALA A 42 0.64 -0.58 -18.28
N PHE A 43 -0.49 -1.08 -17.78
CA PHE A 43 -0.64 -1.45 -16.38
C PHE A 43 -0.19 -2.89 -16.14
N SER A 44 0.61 -3.08 -15.10
CA SER A 44 0.98 -4.40 -14.59
C SER A 44 -0.24 -5.10 -14.01
N LYS A 45 -0.27 -6.43 -14.12
CA LYS A 45 -1.37 -7.28 -13.63
C LYS A 45 -1.67 -7.07 -12.14
N ASP A 46 -0.62 -6.98 -11.33
CA ASP A 46 -0.71 -6.83 -9.88
C ASP A 46 0.54 -6.15 -9.31
N LEU A 47 0.54 -5.88 -8.01
CA LEU A 47 1.65 -5.24 -7.31
C LEU A 47 2.95 -6.06 -7.31
N SER A 48 2.86 -7.39 -7.37
CA SER A 48 4.03 -8.28 -7.40
C SER A 48 4.71 -8.25 -8.77
N ALA A 49 3.92 -8.32 -9.84
CA ALA A 49 4.37 -8.14 -11.22
C ALA A 49 4.98 -6.74 -11.41
N ALA A 50 4.32 -5.70 -10.89
CA ALA A 50 4.84 -4.33 -10.92
C ALA A 50 6.18 -4.21 -10.19
N ALA A 51 6.31 -4.79 -9.00
CA ALA A 51 7.57 -4.77 -8.25
C ALA A 51 8.70 -5.52 -8.97
N THR A 52 8.38 -6.60 -9.67
CA THR A 52 9.35 -7.37 -10.46
C THR A 52 9.83 -6.55 -11.66
N ALA A 53 8.89 -5.98 -12.43
CA ALA A 53 9.21 -5.11 -13.56
C ALA A 53 9.99 -3.87 -13.14
N ALA A 54 9.63 -3.25 -12.01
CA ALA A 54 10.31 -2.06 -11.48
C ALA A 54 11.78 -2.34 -11.19
N ARG A 55 12.10 -3.50 -10.58
CA ARG A 55 13.49 -3.91 -10.32
C ARG A 55 14.27 -4.17 -11.60
N GLY A 56 13.67 -4.86 -12.57
CA GLY A 56 14.29 -5.11 -13.87
C GLY A 56 14.59 -3.81 -14.64
N ASN A 57 13.63 -2.88 -14.63
CA ASN A 57 13.72 -1.63 -15.37
C ASN A 57 14.40 -0.49 -14.60
N LYS A 58 14.76 -0.71 -13.33
CA LYS A 58 15.22 0.31 -12.39
C LYS A 58 14.33 1.57 -12.37
N ALA A 59 13.02 1.35 -12.35
CA ALA A 59 12.00 2.40 -12.51
C ALA A 59 11.13 2.55 -11.26
N VAL A 60 10.63 3.77 -11.03
CA VAL A 60 9.62 4.03 -9.99
C VAL A 60 8.31 3.35 -10.35
N THR A 61 7.66 2.73 -9.36
CA THR A 61 6.31 2.18 -9.53
C THR A 61 5.26 3.24 -9.21
N VAL A 62 4.28 3.44 -10.09
CA VAL A 62 3.09 4.26 -9.87
C VAL A 62 1.90 3.33 -9.58
N VAL A 63 1.43 3.34 -8.34
CA VAL A 63 0.24 2.60 -7.91
C VAL A 63 -0.96 3.53 -7.95
N LEU A 64 -1.95 3.19 -8.77
CA LEU A 64 -3.24 3.87 -8.85
C LEU A 64 -4.31 3.05 -8.13
N PHE A 65 -4.75 3.52 -6.97
CA PHE A 65 -5.90 2.98 -6.27
C PHE A 65 -7.20 3.53 -6.88
N THR A 66 -8.13 2.63 -7.19
CA THR A 66 -9.39 2.91 -7.86
C THR A 66 -10.50 1.99 -7.35
N MET A 67 -11.73 2.20 -7.81
CA MET A 67 -12.85 1.28 -7.62
C MET A 67 -13.84 1.37 -8.78
N PRO A 68 -14.62 0.30 -9.06
CA PRO A 68 -15.75 0.35 -9.98
C PRO A 68 -16.74 1.46 -9.61
N GLY A 69 -17.34 2.11 -10.62
CA GLY A 69 -18.34 3.17 -10.39
C GLY A 69 -17.81 4.50 -9.87
N CYS A 70 -16.49 4.68 -9.73
CA CYS A 70 -15.89 5.93 -9.25
C CYS A 70 -15.82 7.03 -10.34
N SER A 71 -16.68 8.06 -10.23
CA SER A 71 -16.72 9.17 -11.19
C SER A 71 -15.40 9.95 -11.29
N TRP A 72 -14.74 10.23 -10.17
CA TRP A 72 -13.45 10.95 -10.17
C TRP A 72 -12.31 10.11 -10.74
N CYS A 73 -12.36 8.79 -10.55
CA CYS A 73 -11.39 7.86 -11.14
C CYS A 73 -11.53 7.83 -12.67
N ARG A 74 -12.77 7.75 -13.16
CA ARG A 74 -13.08 7.83 -14.59
C ARG A 74 -12.63 9.17 -15.17
N LYS A 75 -12.94 10.28 -14.49
CA LYS A 75 -12.48 11.61 -14.92
C LYS A 75 -10.96 11.65 -15.05
N MET A 76 -10.21 11.17 -14.04
CA MET A 76 -8.75 11.14 -14.10
C MET A 76 -8.22 10.24 -15.22
N ALA A 77 -8.89 9.12 -15.53
CA ALA A 77 -8.49 8.26 -16.63
C ALA A 77 -8.61 8.97 -18.00
N VAL A 78 -9.74 9.65 -18.26
CA VAL A 78 -10.02 10.28 -19.56
C VAL A 78 -9.38 11.66 -19.73
N THR A 79 -9.02 12.35 -18.65
CA THR A 79 -8.33 13.66 -18.74
C THR A 79 -6.84 13.53 -18.49
N THR A 80 -6.45 13.04 -17.31
CA THR A 80 -5.06 13.07 -16.83
C THR A 80 -4.24 11.94 -17.42
N LEU A 81 -4.74 10.71 -17.34
CA LEU A 81 -3.98 9.57 -17.86
C LEU A 81 -3.95 9.56 -19.39
N ALA A 82 -4.98 10.09 -20.07
CA ALA A 82 -5.00 10.23 -21.52
C ALA A 82 -4.18 11.44 -22.06
N ASP A 83 -3.69 12.33 -21.20
CA ASP A 83 -2.93 13.50 -21.64
C ASP A 83 -1.61 13.09 -22.31
N ARG A 84 -1.33 13.67 -23.48
CA ARG A 84 -0.13 13.39 -24.29
C ARG A 84 1.19 13.55 -23.54
N ASN A 85 1.30 14.49 -22.60
CA ASN A 85 2.52 14.72 -21.84
C ASN A 85 2.68 13.71 -20.70
N VAL A 86 1.57 13.26 -20.11
CA VAL A 86 1.58 12.15 -19.14
C VAL A 86 1.96 10.86 -19.85
N GLN A 87 1.39 10.60 -21.02
CA GLN A 87 1.70 9.44 -21.88
C GLN A 87 3.18 9.40 -22.28
N ALA A 88 3.74 10.53 -22.70
CA ALA A 88 5.15 10.63 -23.06
C ALA A 88 6.11 10.29 -21.89
N LEU A 89 5.66 10.47 -20.65
CA LEU A 89 6.43 10.12 -19.45
C LEU A 89 6.10 8.72 -18.92
N ALA A 90 4.95 8.15 -19.27
CA ALA A 90 4.44 6.93 -18.66
C ALA A 90 5.41 5.74 -18.80
N GLY A 91 6.07 5.60 -19.95
CA GLY A 91 7.06 4.54 -20.22
C GLY A 91 8.37 4.64 -19.41
N ARG A 92 8.55 5.68 -18.59
CA ARG A 92 9.66 5.80 -17.61
C ARG A 92 9.30 5.21 -16.24
N PHE A 93 8.07 4.73 -16.08
CA PHE A 93 7.53 4.20 -14.83
C PHE A 93 6.95 2.82 -15.06
N VAL A 94 6.79 2.07 -13.98
CA VAL A 94 5.97 0.86 -13.96
C VAL A 94 4.62 1.22 -13.34
N TRP A 95 3.53 1.01 -14.06
CA TRP A 95 2.19 1.36 -13.59
C TRP A 95 1.45 0.12 -13.10
N VAL A 96 0.60 0.29 -12.11
CA VAL A 96 -0.31 -0.75 -11.62
C VAL A 96 -1.58 -0.11 -11.08
N LYS A 97 -2.74 -0.67 -11.44
CA LYS A 97 -4.03 -0.32 -10.87
C LYS A 97 -4.35 -1.30 -9.74
N VAL A 98 -4.92 -0.80 -8.65
CA VAL A 98 -5.39 -1.61 -7.52
C VAL A 98 -6.84 -1.23 -7.23
N ASN A 99 -7.75 -2.20 -7.34
CA ASN A 99 -9.12 -2.02 -6.88
C ASN A 99 -9.15 -2.11 -5.35
N VAL A 100 -9.59 -1.04 -4.69
CA VAL A 100 -9.65 -1.00 -3.21
C VAL A 100 -10.72 -1.91 -2.62
N LEU A 101 -11.73 -2.31 -3.41
CA LEU A 101 -12.76 -3.26 -2.97
C LEU A 101 -12.21 -4.69 -2.93
N ASP A 102 -11.38 -5.07 -3.90
CA ASP A 102 -10.78 -6.41 -3.98
C ASP A 102 -9.57 -6.53 -3.04
N HIS A 103 -8.88 -5.43 -2.79
CA HIS A 103 -7.64 -5.38 -2.00
C HIS A 103 -7.68 -4.30 -0.89
N PRO A 104 -8.62 -4.38 0.07
CA PRO A 104 -8.78 -3.38 1.13
C PRO A 104 -7.59 -3.33 2.09
N ASP A 105 -6.93 -4.47 2.32
CA ASP A 105 -5.72 -4.58 3.14
C ASP A 105 -4.54 -3.83 2.51
N VAL A 106 -4.41 -3.89 1.18
CA VAL A 106 -3.40 -3.16 0.41
C VAL A 106 -3.69 -1.66 0.47
N ALA A 107 -4.93 -1.23 0.28
CA ALA A 107 -5.33 0.17 0.39
C ALA A 107 -5.01 0.73 1.79
N ALA A 108 -5.39 0.00 2.85
CA ALA A 108 -5.08 0.36 4.23
C ALA A 108 -3.57 0.45 4.50
N ARG A 109 -2.77 -0.48 3.93
CA ARG A 109 -1.31 -0.46 4.07
C ARG A 109 -0.67 0.83 3.56
N TYR A 110 -1.25 1.46 2.53
CA TYR A 110 -0.76 2.72 1.98
C TYR A 110 -1.51 3.96 2.50
N GLY A 111 -2.39 3.80 3.50
CA GLY A 111 -3.16 4.89 4.09
C GLY A 111 -4.18 5.51 3.14
N VAL A 112 -4.71 4.72 2.20
CA VAL A 112 -5.71 5.17 1.24
C VAL A 112 -7.07 5.26 1.93
N SER A 113 -7.63 6.46 2.02
CA SER A 113 -8.95 6.72 2.61
C SER A 113 -10.01 7.12 1.58
N GLY A 114 -9.63 7.25 0.31
CA GLY A 114 -10.51 7.61 -0.80
C GLY A 114 -9.82 7.39 -2.15
N VAL A 115 -10.59 7.39 -3.23
CA VAL A 115 -10.09 7.15 -4.59
C VAL A 115 -10.59 8.23 -5.57
N PRO A 116 -9.85 8.55 -6.65
CA PRO A 116 -8.57 7.95 -7.04
C PRO A 116 -7.44 8.36 -6.09
N HIS A 117 -6.44 7.50 -5.92
CA HIS A 117 -5.27 7.80 -5.08
C HIS A 117 -4.01 7.24 -5.73
N ILE A 118 -2.97 8.06 -5.84
CA ILE A 118 -1.69 7.70 -6.46
C ILE A 118 -0.61 7.57 -5.39
N VAL A 119 0.14 6.47 -5.43
CA VAL A 119 1.32 6.23 -4.59
C VAL A 119 2.51 5.90 -5.47
N LEU A 120 3.63 6.61 -5.29
CA LEU A 120 4.88 6.34 -6.00
C LEU A 120 5.81 5.54 -5.09
N LEU A 121 6.34 4.42 -5.59
CA LEU A 121 7.21 3.52 -4.85
C LEU A 121 8.60 3.42 -5.48
N ASN A 122 9.62 3.40 -4.64
CA ASN A 122 10.99 3.09 -5.04
C ASN A 122 11.20 1.56 -5.22
N LEU A 123 12.39 1.12 -5.63
CA LEU A 123 12.69 -0.30 -5.88
C LEU A 123 12.54 -1.20 -4.65
N GLN A 124 12.61 -0.61 -3.44
CA GLN A 124 12.44 -1.30 -2.17
C GLN A 124 10.99 -1.30 -1.68
N GLY A 125 10.04 -0.79 -2.49
CA GLY A 125 8.62 -0.69 -2.17
C GLY A 125 8.28 0.42 -1.18
N GLN A 126 9.16 1.40 -1.00
CA GLN A 126 8.96 2.53 -0.09
C GLN A 126 8.25 3.69 -0.78
N VAL A 127 7.36 4.37 -0.06
CA VAL A 127 6.59 5.50 -0.58
C VAL A 127 7.47 6.74 -0.77
N LEU A 128 7.65 7.15 -2.02
CA LEU A 128 8.30 8.40 -2.42
C LEU A 128 7.31 9.56 -2.37
N ALA A 129 6.07 9.32 -2.80
CA ALA A 129 4.99 10.30 -2.78
C ALA A 129 3.63 9.61 -2.69
N SER A 130 2.65 10.34 -2.15
CA SER A 130 1.27 9.90 -2.01
C SER A 130 0.34 11.10 -2.29
N ARG A 131 -0.67 10.92 -3.12
CA ARG A 131 -1.63 11.96 -3.53
C ARG A 131 -3.02 11.37 -3.57
N SER A 132 -3.90 11.91 -2.73
CA SER A 132 -5.32 11.55 -2.70
C SER A 132 -6.11 12.46 -3.63
N GLY A 133 -7.10 11.89 -4.31
CA GLY A 133 -8.04 12.60 -5.17
C GLY A 133 -7.59 12.75 -6.62
N TYR A 134 -8.42 13.45 -7.39
CA TYR A 134 -8.16 13.77 -8.79
C TYR A 134 -6.92 14.67 -8.92
N ILE A 135 -6.03 14.31 -9.84
CA ILE A 135 -4.81 15.06 -10.16
C ILE A 135 -4.97 15.59 -11.59
N PRO A 136 -4.93 16.91 -11.86
CA PRO A 136 -4.95 17.45 -13.22
C PRO A 136 -3.70 17.07 -14.05
N PRO A 137 -3.78 17.08 -15.40
CA PRO A 137 -2.67 16.71 -16.29
C PRO A 137 -1.33 17.39 -15.97
N ALA A 138 -1.30 18.72 -15.87
CA ALA A 138 -0.07 19.47 -15.59
C ALA A 138 0.58 19.04 -14.27
N GLN A 139 -0.22 18.85 -13.21
CA GLN A 139 0.28 18.41 -11.92
C GLN A 139 0.80 16.96 -11.98
N MET A 140 0.15 16.08 -12.74
CA MET A 140 0.65 14.71 -12.95
C MET A 140 2.01 14.74 -13.66
N VAL A 141 2.17 15.57 -14.70
CA VAL A 141 3.45 15.76 -15.40
C VAL A 141 4.54 16.21 -14.43
N ASP A 142 4.26 17.19 -13.56
CA ASP A 142 5.23 17.65 -12.57
C ASP A 142 5.65 16.55 -11.59
N ILE A 143 4.68 15.76 -11.11
CA ILE A 143 4.94 14.61 -10.24
C ILE A 143 5.84 13.61 -10.98
N LEU A 144 5.49 13.21 -12.20
CA LEU A 144 6.27 12.25 -12.97
C LEU A 144 7.68 12.78 -13.26
N ARG A 145 7.85 14.04 -13.70
CA ARG A 145 9.17 14.63 -13.92
C ARG A 145 10.02 14.63 -12.65
N LYS A 146 9.42 14.96 -11.50
CA LYS A 146 10.12 15.01 -10.21
C LYS A 146 10.65 13.65 -9.76
N TYR A 147 9.95 12.56 -10.04
CA TYR A 147 10.26 11.24 -9.47
C TYR A 147 10.84 10.22 -10.46
N ARG A 148 10.92 10.51 -11.77
CA ARG A 148 11.37 9.54 -12.79
C ARG A 148 12.75 8.92 -12.50
N ASP A 149 13.66 9.68 -11.88
CA ASP A 149 15.03 9.27 -11.60
C ASP A 149 15.24 8.91 -10.10
N LYS A 150 14.15 8.62 -9.38
CA LYS A 150 14.17 8.39 -7.92
C LYS A 150 13.94 6.93 -7.51
N ALA A 151 14.08 5.98 -8.45
CA ALA A 151 13.85 4.57 -8.20
C ALA A 151 14.73 4.00 -7.08
N ASP A 152 15.98 4.45 -6.97
CA ASP A 152 16.92 4.05 -5.91
C ASP A 152 16.94 4.98 -4.70
N THR A 153 16.14 6.06 -4.74
CA THR A 153 16.11 7.03 -3.64
C THR A 153 15.43 6.37 -2.43
N PRO A 154 16.10 6.28 -1.27
CA PRO A 154 15.44 5.89 -0.04
C PRO A 154 14.29 6.89 0.20
N ALA A 155 13.08 6.41 0.48
CA ALA A 155 12.00 7.32 0.89
C ALA A 155 12.51 8.23 2.02
N GLY A 156 12.09 9.50 2.09
CA GLY A 156 12.61 10.45 3.10
C GLY A 156 12.54 9.92 4.55
N GLY A 157 11.61 9.00 4.84
CA GLY A 157 11.56 8.25 6.09
C GLY A 157 12.70 7.23 6.28
N ALA A 158 13.20 6.58 5.24
CA ALA A 158 14.26 5.57 5.30
C ALA A 158 15.63 6.15 5.67
N ALA A 159 15.96 7.36 5.19
CA ALA A 159 17.17 8.07 5.61
C ALA A 159 17.08 8.51 7.09
N ALA A 160 15.93 9.04 7.50
CA ALA A 160 15.65 9.36 8.91
C ALA A 160 15.72 8.11 9.81
N ILE A 161 15.18 6.97 9.35
CA ILE A 161 15.28 5.69 10.04
C ILE A 161 16.74 5.23 10.13
N GLY A 162 17.52 5.36 9.06
CA GLY A 162 18.95 5.04 9.08
C GLY A 162 19.70 5.84 10.13
N GLN A 163 19.48 7.16 10.17
CA GLN A 163 20.06 8.04 11.20
C GLN A 163 19.61 7.66 12.61
N ILE A 164 18.33 7.39 12.82
CA ILE A 164 17.80 6.93 14.11
C ILE A 164 18.46 5.61 14.52
N VAL A 165 18.65 4.67 13.59
CA VAL A 165 19.31 3.38 13.86
C VAL A 165 20.77 3.58 14.25
N GLU A 166 21.53 4.43 13.56
CA GLU A 166 22.93 4.72 13.93
C GLU A 166 23.02 5.45 15.28
N GLN A 167 22.12 6.39 15.55
CA GLN A 167 22.02 7.05 16.85
C GLN A 167 21.66 6.07 17.96
N LEU A 168 20.77 5.11 17.69
CA LEU A 168 20.43 4.05 18.64
C LEU A 168 21.62 3.14 18.94
N LYS A 169 22.61 2.96 18.04
CA LYS A 169 23.83 2.17 18.32
C LYS A 169 24.83 2.93 19.18
N THR A 170 24.97 4.23 18.94
CA THR A 170 26.02 5.07 19.55
C THR A 170 25.58 5.76 20.84
N ARG A 171 24.26 5.95 21.03
CA ARG A 171 23.65 6.69 22.16
C ARG A 171 22.55 5.89 22.84
N VAL A 172 22.73 4.56 22.92
CA VAL A 172 21.77 3.63 23.55
C VAL A 172 21.56 4.00 25.03
N ALA A 173 22.62 4.42 25.70
CA ALA A 173 22.68 4.63 27.14
C ALA A 173 22.56 6.12 27.51
N ALA A 174 21.43 6.43 28.16
CA ALA A 174 21.13 7.55 29.06
C ALA A 174 21.00 8.99 28.50
N THR A 175 19.96 9.67 28.99
CA THR A 175 20.00 11.13 29.20
C THR A 175 19.64 11.49 30.66
N GLN A 176 18.95 10.62 31.40
CA GLN A 176 18.74 10.66 32.86
C GLN A 176 18.06 9.36 33.34
N PRO A 177 18.15 8.97 34.63
CA PRO A 177 17.34 7.88 35.19
C PRO A 177 15.85 8.16 34.96
N GLY A 178 15.17 7.30 34.20
CA GLY A 178 13.73 7.40 33.96
C GLY A 178 13.30 8.23 32.74
N GLN A 179 14.22 8.71 31.91
CA GLN A 179 13.91 9.36 30.63
C GLN A 179 14.47 8.56 29.44
N ALA A 180 13.71 8.52 28.34
CA ALA A 180 14.17 7.91 27.08
C ALA A 180 15.15 8.85 26.36
N SER A 181 16.17 8.27 25.70
CA SER A 181 17.09 9.07 24.89
C SER A 181 16.34 9.69 23.68
N PRO A 182 16.79 10.84 23.15
CA PRO A 182 16.17 11.45 21.98
C PRO A 182 16.07 10.50 20.78
N ALA A 183 17.07 9.65 20.57
CA ALA A 183 17.08 8.64 19.52
C ALA A 183 15.98 7.58 19.73
N LEU A 184 15.77 7.14 20.97
CA LEU A 184 14.71 6.20 21.32
C LEU A 184 13.32 6.84 21.19
N THR A 185 13.18 8.09 21.61
CA THR A 185 11.94 8.86 21.43
C THR A 185 11.61 9.03 19.95
N ALA A 186 12.58 9.39 19.12
CA ALA A 186 12.41 9.49 17.67
C ALA A 186 12.04 8.13 17.03
N ALA A 187 12.67 7.04 17.49
CA ALA A 187 12.33 5.70 17.04
C ALA A 187 10.87 5.34 17.37
N VAL A 188 10.43 5.54 18.62
CA VAL A 188 9.05 5.24 19.04
C VAL A 188 8.04 6.13 18.31
N ALA A 189 8.35 7.41 18.10
CA ALA A 189 7.49 8.31 17.31
C ALA A 189 7.32 7.83 15.86
N HIS A 190 8.38 7.30 15.24
CA HIS A 190 8.28 6.64 13.93
C HIS A 190 7.52 5.32 14.00
N LEU A 191 7.67 4.54 15.08
CA LEU A 191 6.91 3.30 15.28
C LEU A 191 5.40 3.55 15.42
N ALA A 192 5.00 4.73 15.89
CA ALA A 192 3.60 5.15 15.99
C ALA A 192 2.96 5.53 14.63
N ARG A 193 3.75 5.71 13.56
CA ARG A 193 3.25 6.08 12.23
C ARG A 193 2.82 4.86 11.41
N PRO A 194 1.90 5.01 10.43
CA PRO A 194 1.50 3.94 9.53
C PRO A 194 2.57 3.60 8.45
N ASP A 195 3.85 3.52 8.83
CA ASP A 195 4.96 3.10 7.96
C ASP A 195 5.38 1.66 8.31
N ARG A 196 4.88 0.66 7.58
CA ARG A 196 5.12 -0.76 7.89
C ARG A 196 6.60 -1.16 7.76
N GLN A 197 7.29 -0.67 6.72
CA GLN A 197 8.68 -1.06 6.45
C GLN A 197 9.65 -0.37 7.40
N GLY A 198 9.40 0.91 7.70
CA GLY A 198 10.13 1.62 8.72
C GLY A 198 9.94 1.02 10.11
N ARG A 199 8.70 0.60 10.43
CA ARG A 199 8.40 -0.14 11.67
C ARG A 199 9.20 -1.42 11.82
N TYR A 200 9.29 -2.23 10.76
CA TYR A 200 10.08 -3.47 10.82
C TYR A 200 11.57 -3.21 11.08
N ARG A 201 12.17 -2.26 10.35
CA ARG A 201 13.59 -1.90 10.50
C ARG A 201 13.88 -1.35 11.90
N LEU A 202 13.07 -0.41 12.38
CA LEU A 202 13.23 0.17 13.71
C LEU A 202 12.99 -0.84 14.84
N ARG A 203 11.95 -1.68 14.77
CA ARG A 203 11.74 -2.76 15.76
C ARG A 203 12.93 -3.70 15.82
N GLY A 204 13.51 -4.06 14.68
CA GLY A 204 14.71 -4.88 14.62
C GLY A 204 15.91 -4.21 15.27
N ALA A 205 16.09 -2.90 15.07
CA ALA A 205 17.17 -2.12 15.68
C ALA A 205 16.99 -1.97 17.19
N VAL A 206 15.81 -1.57 17.65
CA VAL A 206 15.46 -1.45 19.08
C VAL A 206 15.68 -2.79 19.80
N ARG A 207 15.30 -3.92 19.19
CA ARG A 207 15.57 -5.25 19.77
C ARG A 207 17.06 -5.54 19.90
N ARG A 208 17.87 -5.21 18.89
CA ARG A 208 19.33 -5.42 18.93
C ARG A 208 20.04 -4.58 20.00
N CYS A 209 19.49 -3.42 20.36
CA CYS A 209 19.99 -2.64 21.49
C CYS A 209 19.81 -3.35 22.85
N GLY A 210 18.98 -4.38 22.92
CA GLY A 210 18.88 -5.26 24.08
C GLY A 210 18.38 -4.57 25.36
N PRO A 211 18.81 -5.04 26.54
CA PRO A 211 18.37 -4.51 27.84
C PRO A 211 18.57 -3.01 28.05
N ALA A 212 19.52 -2.40 27.32
CA ALA A 212 19.86 -0.99 27.48
C ALA A 212 18.72 -0.02 27.14
N VAL A 213 17.80 -0.39 26.23
CA VAL A 213 16.66 0.48 25.84
C VAL A 213 15.39 0.24 26.64
N TRP A 214 15.28 -0.85 27.41
CA TRP A 214 14.04 -1.21 28.09
C TRP A 214 13.56 -0.15 29.10
N PRO A 215 14.43 0.48 29.92
CA PRO A 215 13.98 1.54 30.83
C PRO A 215 13.39 2.74 30.09
N GLY A 216 13.98 3.11 28.94
CA GLY A 216 13.49 4.22 28.12
C GLY A 216 12.17 3.91 27.44
N LEU A 217 12.01 2.70 26.88
CA LEU A 217 10.72 2.24 26.33
C LEU A 217 9.63 2.24 27.42
N CYS A 218 9.96 1.75 28.62
CA CYS A 218 9.04 1.76 29.75
C CYS A 218 8.68 3.18 30.22
N ALA A 219 9.59 4.15 30.09
CA ALA A 219 9.30 5.56 30.38
C ALA A 219 8.31 6.16 29.36
N LEU A 220 8.47 5.84 28.07
CA LEU A 220 7.58 6.32 27.00
C LEU A 220 6.16 5.73 27.06
N MET A 221 5.94 4.65 27.82
CA MET A 221 4.59 4.16 28.13
C MET A 221 3.76 5.16 28.97
N ALA A 222 4.40 6.12 29.64
CA ALA A 222 3.75 7.19 30.38
C ALA A 222 3.47 8.46 29.54
N ASP A 223 3.81 8.46 28.24
CA ASP A 223 3.69 9.64 27.39
C ASP A 223 2.26 10.19 27.30
N LYS A 224 2.10 11.51 27.18
CA LYS A 224 0.78 12.15 27.05
C LYS A 224 0.05 11.73 25.77
N HIS A 225 0.78 11.42 24.70
CA HIS A 225 0.25 11.00 23.41
C HIS A 225 -0.02 9.49 23.37
N LEU A 226 -1.29 9.11 23.09
CA LEU A 226 -1.75 7.72 23.01
C LEU A 226 -0.90 6.85 22.07
N ALA A 227 -0.62 7.36 20.87
CA ALA A 227 0.11 6.61 19.85
C ALA A 227 1.55 6.28 20.29
N VAL A 228 2.19 7.19 21.05
CA VAL A 228 3.53 6.98 21.62
C VAL A 228 3.48 5.90 22.70
N ARG A 229 2.49 5.95 23.60
CA ARG A 229 2.31 4.92 24.64
C ARG A 229 2.13 3.52 24.05
N ALA A 230 1.22 3.39 23.08
CA ALA A 230 0.93 2.12 22.43
C ALA A 230 2.17 1.57 21.71
N ALA A 231 2.86 2.41 20.94
CA ALA A 231 4.08 2.02 20.23
C ALA A 231 5.21 1.63 21.18
N ALA A 232 5.38 2.35 22.30
CA ALA A 232 6.39 2.05 23.31
C ALA A 232 6.13 0.69 23.98
N ALA A 233 4.88 0.41 24.35
CA ALA A 233 4.49 -0.86 24.95
C ALA A 233 4.66 -2.04 23.98
N GLU A 234 4.25 -1.89 22.72
CA GLU A 234 4.45 -2.93 21.69
C GLU A 234 5.95 -3.17 21.44
N ALA A 235 6.75 -2.11 21.35
CA ALA A 235 8.19 -2.20 21.16
C ALA A 235 8.87 -2.90 22.36
N LEU A 236 8.45 -2.60 23.59
CA LEU A 236 8.98 -3.22 24.80
C LEU A 236 8.61 -4.70 24.88
N ALA A 237 7.35 -5.05 24.64
CA ALA A 237 6.89 -6.44 24.60
C ALA A 237 7.64 -7.25 23.52
N HIS A 238 7.85 -6.66 22.33
CA HIS A 238 8.60 -7.31 21.25
C HIS A 238 10.09 -7.44 21.52
N ALA A 239 10.71 -6.45 22.17
CA ALA A 239 12.13 -6.47 22.50
C ALA A 239 12.46 -7.46 23.63
N THR A 240 11.53 -7.67 24.54
CA THR A 240 11.69 -8.52 25.74
C THR A 240 11.12 -9.93 25.56
N GLY A 241 10.12 -10.11 24.70
CA GLY A 241 9.30 -11.32 24.64
C GLY A 241 8.37 -11.49 25.85
N ALA A 242 8.27 -10.50 26.73
CA ALA A 242 7.48 -10.57 27.95
C ALA A 242 6.00 -10.27 27.68
N SER A 243 5.10 -11.00 28.36
CA SER A 243 3.65 -10.89 28.22
C SER A 243 2.99 -10.19 29.43
N LEU A 244 3.51 -9.03 29.84
CA LEU A 244 2.91 -8.23 30.91
C LEU A 244 1.79 -7.36 30.36
N ALA A 245 0.72 -7.20 31.13
CA ALA A 245 -0.42 -6.37 30.75
C ALA A 245 -0.03 -4.88 30.68
N PHE A 246 -0.46 -4.22 29.61
CA PHE A 246 -0.49 -2.77 29.51
C PHE A 246 -1.62 -2.35 28.56
N ASP A 247 -2.52 -1.50 29.06
CA ASP A 247 -3.58 -0.91 28.27
C ASP A 247 -3.29 0.60 28.08
N PRO A 248 -2.95 1.05 26.86
CA PRO A 248 -2.64 2.45 26.59
C PRO A 248 -3.86 3.39 26.71
N PHE A 249 -5.07 2.84 26.75
CA PHE A 249 -6.36 3.56 26.87
C PHE A 249 -6.89 3.62 28.31
N ALA A 250 -6.36 2.80 29.22
CA ALA A 250 -6.81 2.77 30.60
C ALA A 250 -6.60 4.11 31.32
N ASP A 251 -7.32 4.29 32.43
CA ASP A 251 -7.17 5.46 33.29
C ASP A 251 -5.72 5.62 33.80
N PRO A 252 -5.30 6.84 34.18
CA PRO A 252 -3.93 7.10 34.61
C PRO A 252 -3.45 6.23 35.79
N ALA A 253 -4.32 5.87 36.74
CA ALA A 253 -3.94 5.07 37.89
C ALA A 253 -3.67 3.61 37.49
N THR A 254 -4.52 3.04 36.63
CA THR A 254 -4.31 1.71 36.05
C THR A 254 -3.02 1.64 35.24
N ARG A 255 -2.77 2.62 34.36
CA ARG A 255 -1.51 2.70 33.60
C ARG A 255 -0.29 2.80 34.51
N THR A 256 -0.38 3.58 35.59
CA THR A 256 0.71 3.72 36.57
C THR A 256 1.05 2.39 37.24
N ARG A 257 0.04 1.60 37.64
CA ARG A 257 0.23 0.25 38.20
C ARG A 257 0.87 -0.70 37.20
N GLN A 258 0.40 -0.71 35.95
CA GLN A 258 0.95 -1.55 34.88
C GLN A 258 2.41 -1.17 34.57
N ILE A 259 2.74 0.12 34.48
CA ILE A 259 4.11 0.61 34.29
C ILE A 259 5.00 0.24 35.48
N ALA A 260 4.49 0.28 36.71
CA ALA A 260 5.25 -0.17 37.88
C ALA A 260 5.58 -1.66 37.83
N ALA A 261 4.65 -2.51 37.35
CA ALA A 261 4.90 -3.93 37.12
C ALA A 261 6.00 -4.16 36.07
N TRP A 262 5.96 -3.42 34.95
CA TRP A 262 7.02 -3.44 33.95
C TRP A 262 8.38 -2.98 34.50
N LYS A 263 8.42 -1.90 35.29
CA LYS A 263 9.65 -1.43 35.95
C LYS A 263 10.23 -2.51 36.88
N LYS A 264 9.39 -3.21 37.65
CA LYS A 264 9.81 -4.32 38.51
C LYS A 264 10.39 -5.48 37.68
N TRP A 265 9.70 -5.86 36.59
CA TRP A 265 10.17 -6.93 35.70
C TRP A 265 11.50 -6.60 35.04
N ILE A 266 11.67 -5.37 34.53
CA ILE A 266 12.93 -4.91 33.90
C ILE A 266 14.09 -5.00 34.89
N ARG A 267 13.89 -4.58 36.15
CA ARG A 267 14.92 -4.68 37.19
C ARG A 267 15.36 -6.12 37.44
N ALA A 268 14.41 -7.07 37.43
CA ALA A 268 14.68 -8.48 37.63
C ALA A 268 15.36 -9.17 36.42
N ASN A 269 15.35 -8.55 35.23
CA ASN A 269 15.81 -9.19 33.98
C ASN A 269 16.98 -8.45 33.30
N LYS A 270 17.66 -7.52 33.98
CA LYS A 270 18.69 -6.63 33.39
C LYS A 270 19.81 -7.35 32.60
N GLY A 271 20.09 -8.63 32.86
CA GLY A 271 21.14 -9.41 32.21
C GLY A 271 20.67 -10.45 31.17
N ARG A 272 19.37 -10.53 30.85
CA ARG A 272 18.86 -11.58 29.96
C ARG A 272 19.19 -11.25 28.49
N PRO A 273 19.87 -12.14 27.74
CA PRO A 273 20.05 -11.94 26.30
C PRO A 273 18.68 -11.97 25.63
N THR A 274 18.48 -11.08 24.65
CA THR A 274 17.26 -11.06 23.84
C THR A 274 17.12 -12.40 23.10
N SER A 275 16.12 -13.20 23.44
CA SER A 275 15.92 -14.51 22.82
C SER A 275 15.50 -14.37 21.34
N ARG A 276 15.94 -15.33 20.52
CA ARG A 276 15.46 -15.52 19.13
C ARG A 276 13.97 -15.91 19.19
N PRO A 277 13.12 -15.51 18.23
CA PRO A 277 11.68 -15.75 18.34
C PRO A 277 11.39 -17.25 18.36
N THR A 278 10.86 -17.75 19.47
CA THR A 278 10.20 -19.05 19.50
C THR A 278 8.73 -18.79 19.18
N THR A 279 8.33 -19.11 17.96
CA THR A 279 6.94 -19.16 17.45
C THR A 279 6.16 -17.83 17.36
N ALA A 280 5.31 -17.76 16.34
CA ALA A 280 4.51 -16.61 15.96
C ALA A 280 3.68 -16.02 17.12
N PRO A 281 3.49 -14.69 17.18
CA PRO A 281 2.61 -14.09 18.16
C PRO A 281 1.19 -14.65 17.99
N ARG A 282 0.62 -15.23 19.05
CA ARG A 282 -0.81 -15.55 19.05
C ARG A 282 -1.61 -14.25 18.93
N PRO A 283 -2.65 -14.20 18.08
CA PRO A 283 -3.45 -12.99 17.91
C PRO A 283 -4.08 -12.56 19.23
N ASN A 284 -4.15 -11.25 19.43
CA ASN A 284 -4.84 -10.63 20.56
C ASN A 284 -6.31 -11.11 20.59
N PRO A 285 -6.81 -11.70 21.70
CA PRO A 285 -8.18 -12.21 21.78
C PRO A 285 -9.25 -11.13 21.57
N LEU A 286 -8.91 -9.85 21.70
CA LEU A 286 -9.82 -8.74 21.39
C LEU A 286 -9.98 -8.46 19.88
N LEU A 287 -9.08 -8.95 19.02
CA LEU A 287 -9.18 -8.81 17.57
C LEU A 287 -9.89 -9.99 16.88
N VAL A 288 -10.08 -11.12 17.57
CA VAL A 288 -10.76 -12.31 17.03
C VAL A 288 -12.29 -12.14 17.02
N ARG A 289 -12.84 -11.21 17.82
CA ARG A 289 -14.28 -10.94 17.87
C ARG A 289 -14.83 -10.06 16.73
N LEU A 290 -13.97 -9.48 15.90
CA LEU A 290 -14.38 -8.61 14.78
C LEU A 290 -14.30 -9.29 13.40
N VAL A 291 -13.82 -10.53 13.33
CA VAL A 291 -13.70 -11.31 12.08
C VAL A 291 -14.45 -12.64 12.19
N GLY A 292 -15.47 -12.68 13.05
CA GLY A 292 -16.31 -13.85 13.29
C GLY A 292 -17.76 -13.62 12.86
N ARG A 293 -17.99 -13.48 11.55
CA ARG A 293 -19.15 -13.98 10.79
C ARG A 293 -18.94 -13.66 9.31
#